data_AF-A0A6B2JY74-F1
#
_entry.id   AF-A0A6B2JY74-F1
#
_cell.length_a   1.000
_cell.length_b   1.000
_cell.length_c   1.000
_cell.angle_alpha   90.00
_cell.angle_beta   90.00
_cell.angle_gamma   90.00
#
_symmetry.space_group_name_H-M   'P 1'
#
loop_
_entity.id
_entity.type
_entity.pdbx_description
1 polymer ?
#
loop_
_entity_poly.entity_id
_entity_poly.type
_entity_poly.pdbx_seq_one_letter_code
_entity_poly.pdbx_strand_id
1 'polypeptide(L)'
;MTIRAQTRAQSEDFSVLLALIGAAVQLATAILSVTLQTQDRVDTLINLLLLGTALFLLSSATSRQKAGIDFLISFFFLFFLAFPGYMQISLGIFPWGAQLPLGHLSLGIGLIALSQLSYAMGQTYAQSKPPPRVDDSRLTVLDVSFYVKWSWGLALFAIICAGLAGPDSLLTARQERGEGGFEGLTQQFLFISRAVSVLAMVMMIYLARFCPFAGLRRQCRIALVLYIPIFFVIHFPPALSRFALFGAMIAISCPFLNYKNRVFKVMMIVLSILFLLFVYPVAKILADGTFSVAEVVESVRSVNVLGSLVRADFDAFMQIVSTVEYLEEGHGGIRWGYNFFGVLLFFVPRGIWPGKPRDTGSLVSESLGYWYNNVSSPLPAESLMAFGLIGPVIVFALLGYFVLRIERAAGSPGSAGSSLSQFVLYAITMGFIVIIMRGALNAVAPAFASGFLAFALMMFVRRNNFVWTSS
;
A
#
# COMPACT_ATOMS: atom_id res chain seq x y z
N MET A 1 27.65 4.00 -28.32
CA MET A 1 26.25 3.58 -28.02
C MET A 1 26.14 2.10 -27.64
N THR A 2 27.03 1.23 -28.14
CA THR A 2 27.06 -0.24 -27.94
C THR A 2 27.30 -0.70 -26.50
N ILE A 3 28.26 -0.13 -25.77
CA ILE A 3 28.57 -0.55 -24.37
C ILE A 3 27.38 -0.31 -23.44
N ARG A 4 26.72 0.86 -23.55
CA ARG A 4 25.53 1.18 -22.74
C ARG A 4 24.37 0.24 -23.04
N ALA A 5 24.18 -0.16 -24.30
CA ALA A 5 23.13 -1.10 -24.71
C ALA A 5 23.39 -2.52 -24.19
N GLN A 6 24.63 -3.00 -24.27
CA GLN A 6 25.04 -4.30 -23.69
C GLN A 6 24.86 -4.34 -22.18
N THR A 7 25.27 -3.28 -21.46
CA THR A 7 24.99 -3.17 -20.01
C THR A 7 23.50 -3.04 -19.68
N ARG A 8 22.64 -2.65 -20.64
CA ARG A 8 21.17 -2.68 -20.42
C ARG A 8 20.63 -4.10 -20.50
N ALA A 9 20.97 -4.84 -21.55
CA ALA A 9 20.52 -6.20 -21.75
C ALA A 9 20.95 -7.11 -20.59
N GLN A 10 22.25 -7.12 -20.27
CA GLN A 10 22.79 -7.95 -19.17
C GLN A 10 22.11 -7.70 -17.82
N SER A 11 21.74 -6.46 -17.53
CA SER A 11 21.09 -6.14 -16.25
C SER A 11 19.61 -6.53 -16.17
N GLU A 12 18.91 -6.52 -17.31
CA GLU A 12 17.54 -7.03 -17.37
C GLU A 12 17.57 -8.56 -17.25
N ASP A 13 18.49 -9.22 -17.95
CA ASP A 13 18.68 -10.68 -17.88
C ASP A 13 18.96 -11.14 -16.44
N PHE A 14 19.80 -10.40 -15.70
CA PHE A 14 20.05 -10.68 -14.28
C PHE A 14 18.80 -10.52 -13.41
N SER A 15 18.01 -9.46 -13.61
CA SER A 15 16.78 -9.24 -12.83
C SER A 15 15.72 -10.31 -13.10
N VAL A 16 15.65 -10.81 -14.33
CA VAL A 16 14.76 -11.92 -14.74
C VAL A 16 15.24 -13.23 -14.13
N LEU A 17 16.55 -13.52 -14.17
CA LEU A 17 17.13 -14.69 -13.53
C LEU A 17 16.81 -14.74 -12.03
N LEU A 18 16.99 -13.63 -11.31
CA LEU A 18 16.62 -13.53 -9.89
C LEU A 18 15.13 -13.81 -9.66
N ALA A 19 14.24 -13.29 -10.51
CA ALA A 19 12.81 -13.57 -10.41
C ALA A 19 12.47 -15.04 -10.66
N LEU A 20 13.14 -15.69 -11.62
CA LEU A 20 12.93 -17.11 -11.93
C LEU A 20 13.40 -18.01 -10.79
N ILE A 21 14.57 -17.74 -10.21
CA ILE A 21 15.07 -18.48 -9.05
C ILE A 21 14.13 -18.24 -7.85
N GLY A 22 13.74 -16.99 -7.59
CA GLY A 22 12.77 -16.66 -6.54
C GLY A 22 11.44 -17.38 -6.73
N ALA A 23 10.92 -17.44 -7.97
CA ALA A 23 9.69 -18.17 -8.29
C ALA A 23 9.82 -19.67 -8.08
N ALA A 24 10.95 -20.29 -8.45
CA ALA A 24 11.22 -21.70 -8.19
C ALA A 24 11.27 -22.01 -6.68
N VAL A 25 11.92 -21.15 -5.89
CA VAL A 25 11.96 -21.27 -4.43
C VAL A 25 10.56 -21.13 -3.82
N GLN A 26 9.76 -20.16 -4.26
CA GLN A 26 8.39 -19.99 -3.75
C GLN A 26 7.46 -21.12 -4.18
N LEU A 27 7.62 -21.65 -5.39
CA LEU A 27 6.87 -22.83 -5.85
C LEU A 27 7.20 -24.04 -4.98
N ALA A 28 8.48 -24.29 -4.71
CA ALA A 28 8.90 -25.35 -3.80
C ALA A 28 8.33 -25.15 -2.39
N THR A 29 8.39 -23.92 -1.87
CA THR A 29 7.82 -23.56 -0.56
C THR A 29 6.31 -23.85 -0.49
N ALA A 30 5.56 -23.45 -1.51
CA ALA A 30 4.12 -23.70 -1.60
C ALA A 30 3.79 -25.20 -1.69
N ILE A 31 4.53 -25.99 -2.48
CA ILE A 31 4.30 -27.44 -2.60
C ILE A 31 4.65 -28.16 -1.28
N LEU A 32 5.82 -27.85 -0.71
CA LEU A 32 6.30 -28.49 0.50
C LEU A 32 5.39 -28.17 1.70
N SER A 33 4.80 -26.98 1.76
CA SER A 33 3.91 -26.55 2.84
C SER A 33 2.74 -27.50 3.12
N VAL A 34 2.24 -28.20 2.09
CA VAL A 34 1.10 -29.13 2.23
C VAL A 34 1.51 -30.44 2.91
N THR A 35 2.76 -30.86 2.74
CA THR A 35 3.25 -32.19 3.16
C THR A 35 4.09 -32.17 4.43
N LEU A 36 4.52 -30.98 4.86
CA LEU A 36 5.55 -30.81 5.85
C LEU A 36 5.02 -30.08 7.11
N GLN A 37 4.46 -30.84 8.06
CA GLN A 37 3.80 -30.29 9.26
C GLN A 37 4.59 -30.49 10.59
N THR A 38 5.88 -30.79 10.54
CA THR A 38 6.74 -30.90 11.75
C THR A 38 7.58 -29.64 11.97
N GLN A 39 8.04 -29.39 13.20
CA GLN A 39 8.78 -28.17 13.59
C GLN A 39 9.98 -27.87 12.67
N ASP A 40 10.90 -28.82 12.52
CA ASP A 40 12.11 -28.67 11.67
C ASP A 40 11.75 -28.29 10.22
N ARG A 41 10.58 -28.73 9.77
CA ARG A 41 10.12 -28.45 8.42
C ARG A 41 9.48 -27.06 8.31
N VAL A 42 8.78 -26.57 9.35
CA VAL A 42 8.29 -25.19 9.40
C VAL A 42 9.45 -24.20 9.36
N ASP A 43 10.54 -24.48 10.10
CA ASP A 43 11.76 -23.67 10.06
C ASP A 43 12.40 -23.67 8.67
N THR A 44 12.40 -24.81 7.99
CA THR A 44 12.88 -24.90 6.60
C THR A 44 12.00 -24.07 5.66
N LEU A 45 10.67 -24.16 5.79
CA LEU A 45 9.71 -23.43 4.96
C LEU A 45 9.84 -21.91 5.13
N ILE A 46 9.96 -21.40 6.35
CA ILE A 46 10.09 -19.95 6.58
C ILE A 46 11.43 -19.40 6.05
N ASN A 47 12.50 -20.18 6.11
CA ASN A 47 13.79 -19.82 5.49
C ASN A 47 13.70 -19.78 3.96
N LEU A 48 13.02 -20.75 3.34
CA LEU A 48 12.76 -20.73 1.90
C LEU A 48 11.89 -19.53 1.49
N LEU A 49 10.84 -19.21 2.27
CA LEU A 49 10.01 -18.02 2.05
C LEU A 49 10.85 -16.74 2.13
N LEU A 50 11.73 -16.62 3.13
CA LEU A 50 12.66 -15.49 3.28
C LEU A 50 13.59 -15.35 2.07
N LEU A 51 14.20 -16.45 1.63
CA LEU A 51 15.08 -16.46 0.46
C LEU A 51 14.33 -16.04 -0.81
N GLY A 52 13.16 -16.63 -1.06
CA GLY A 52 12.35 -16.33 -2.24
C GLY A 52 11.89 -14.87 -2.26
N THR A 53 11.40 -14.34 -1.12
CA THR A 53 10.96 -12.94 -1.01
C THR A 53 12.12 -11.96 -1.19
N ALA A 54 13.31 -12.27 -0.66
CA ALA A 54 14.52 -11.49 -0.86
C ALA A 54 14.96 -11.46 -2.33
N LEU A 55 14.92 -12.60 -3.03
CA LEU A 55 15.22 -12.68 -4.46
C LEU A 55 14.25 -11.84 -5.31
N PHE A 56 12.96 -11.84 -4.96
CA PHE A 56 11.98 -10.96 -5.62
C PHE A 56 12.25 -9.47 -5.39
N LEU A 57 12.62 -9.07 -4.15
CA LEU A 57 13.00 -7.69 -3.87
C LEU A 57 14.26 -7.27 -4.63
N LEU A 58 15.27 -8.15 -4.72
CA LEU A 58 16.48 -7.91 -5.50
C LEU A 58 16.19 -7.82 -7.00
N SER A 59 15.31 -8.68 -7.52
CA SER A 59 14.81 -8.59 -8.90
C SER A 59 14.12 -7.24 -9.15
N SER A 60 13.25 -6.81 -8.22
CA SER A 60 12.58 -5.51 -8.29
C SER A 60 13.59 -4.37 -8.28
N ALA A 61 14.57 -4.38 -7.38
CA ALA A 61 15.58 -3.33 -7.26
C ALA A 61 16.50 -3.23 -8.50
N THR A 62 16.80 -4.36 -9.14
CA THR A 62 17.71 -4.44 -10.29
C THR A 62 17.02 -4.22 -11.65
N SER A 63 15.74 -4.53 -11.77
CA SER A 63 14.96 -4.31 -13.00
C SER A 63 14.77 -2.83 -13.30
N ARG A 64 14.75 -2.42 -14.58
CA ARG A 64 14.34 -1.05 -14.98
C ARG A 64 12.87 -0.96 -15.35
N GLN A 65 12.22 -2.09 -15.62
CA GLN A 65 10.81 -2.13 -15.99
C GLN A 65 9.90 -1.99 -14.77
N LYS A 66 10.35 -2.53 -13.64
CA LYS A 66 9.70 -2.43 -12.33
C LYS A 66 10.09 -1.11 -11.66
N ALA A 67 9.11 -0.38 -11.14
CA ALA A 67 9.30 0.92 -10.48
C ALA A 67 9.08 0.80 -8.97
N GLY A 68 8.59 1.87 -8.33
CA GLY A 68 8.48 1.92 -6.88
C GLY A 68 7.33 1.10 -6.29
N ILE A 69 6.24 0.85 -7.04
CA ILE A 69 5.05 0.16 -6.51
C ILE A 69 5.41 -1.30 -6.31
N ASP A 70 6.02 -1.91 -7.34
CA ASP A 70 6.52 -3.28 -7.25
C ASP A 70 7.58 -3.45 -6.15
N PHE A 71 8.46 -2.44 -6.00
CA PHE A 71 9.43 -2.41 -4.92
C PHE A 71 8.76 -2.41 -3.55
N LEU A 72 7.74 -1.57 -3.33
CA LEU A 72 7.01 -1.51 -2.05
C LEU A 72 6.23 -2.80 -1.75
N ILE A 73 5.66 -3.46 -2.76
CA ILE A 73 5.01 -4.77 -2.59
C ILE A 73 6.05 -5.83 -2.19
N SER A 74 7.16 -5.90 -2.91
CA SER A 74 8.25 -6.84 -2.60
C SER A 74 8.85 -6.57 -1.22
N PHE A 75 8.97 -5.29 -0.84
CA PHE A 75 9.41 -4.85 0.47
C PHE A 75 8.43 -5.29 1.56
N PHE A 76 7.12 -5.17 1.31
CA PHE A 76 6.09 -5.64 2.24
C PHE A 76 6.17 -7.15 2.46
N PHE A 77 6.27 -7.95 1.39
CA PHE A 77 6.44 -9.40 1.51
C PHE A 77 7.66 -9.79 2.35
N LEU A 78 8.80 -9.11 2.15
CA LEU A 78 10.01 -9.43 2.90
C LEU A 78 9.95 -8.93 4.35
N PHE A 79 9.70 -7.63 4.57
CA PHE A 79 9.90 -6.98 5.86
C PHE A 79 8.66 -6.92 6.75
N PHE A 80 7.46 -7.15 6.21
CA PHE A 80 6.21 -7.21 7.00
C PHE A 80 5.62 -8.61 7.11
N LEU A 81 6.01 -9.56 6.25
CA LEU A 81 5.54 -10.94 6.31
C LEU A 81 6.68 -11.92 6.64
N ALA A 82 7.63 -12.13 5.72
CA ALA A 82 8.61 -13.21 5.85
C ALA A 82 9.57 -13.01 7.04
N PHE A 83 10.15 -11.81 7.19
CA PHE A 83 11.12 -11.53 8.25
C PHE A 83 10.47 -11.48 9.66
N PRO A 84 9.33 -10.80 9.87
CA PRO A 84 8.62 -10.92 11.15
C PRO A 84 8.12 -12.34 11.43
N GLY A 85 7.62 -13.06 10.42
CA GLY A 85 7.20 -14.45 10.57
C GLY A 85 8.33 -15.38 11.01
N TYR A 86 9.52 -15.22 10.43
CA TYR A 86 10.74 -15.90 10.87
C TYR A 86 11.03 -15.62 12.35
N MET A 87 11.04 -14.35 12.75
CA MET A 87 11.29 -13.98 14.14
C MET A 87 10.24 -14.54 15.11
N GLN A 88 8.97 -14.50 14.73
CA GLN A 88 7.85 -15.00 15.54
C GLN A 88 7.94 -16.52 15.73
N ILE A 89 8.24 -17.28 14.67
CA ILE A 89 8.43 -18.73 14.73
C ILE A 89 9.66 -19.08 15.56
N SER A 90 10.81 -18.44 15.29
CA SER A 90 12.07 -18.74 16.00
C SER A 90 12.00 -18.44 17.50
N LEU A 91 11.22 -17.43 17.91
CA LEU A 91 11.04 -17.07 19.31
C LEU A 91 9.85 -17.79 19.97
N GLY A 92 8.97 -18.42 19.19
CA GLY A 92 7.73 -19.02 19.69
C GLY A 92 6.74 -18.00 20.27
N ILE A 93 6.86 -16.74 19.88
CA ILE A 93 6.01 -15.64 20.39
C ILE A 93 5.30 -15.01 19.20
N PHE A 94 3.97 -15.06 19.23
CA PHE A 94 3.14 -14.40 18.24
C PHE A 94 2.45 -13.16 18.84
N PRO A 95 2.15 -12.14 18.01
CA PRO A 95 1.37 -10.99 18.43
C PRO A 95 0.05 -11.42 19.09
N TRP A 96 -0.40 -10.62 20.06
CA TRP A 96 -1.69 -10.81 20.75
C TRP A 96 -1.81 -12.12 21.56
N GLY A 97 -0.71 -12.83 21.78
CA GLY A 97 -0.70 -14.08 22.53
C GLY A 97 -1.26 -15.26 21.73
N ALA A 98 -1.28 -15.18 20.40
CA ALA A 98 -1.77 -16.24 19.54
C ALA A 98 -0.97 -17.54 19.70
N GLN A 99 -1.67 -18.66 19.71
CA GLN A 99 -1.08 -19.99 19.76
C GLN A 99 -1.39 -20.69 18.44
N LEU A 100 -0.44 -20.67 17.51
CA LEU A 100 -0.66 -21.16 16.16
C LEU A 100 -0.11 -22.59 16.01
N PRO A 101 -0.95 -23.58 15.69
CA PRO A 101 -0.49 -24.94 15.42
C PRO A 101 0.47 -25.02 14.22
N LEU A 102 1.38 -26.00 14.24
CA LEU A 102 2.39 -26.19 13.19
C LEU A 102 1.78 -26.43 11.80
N GLY A 103 0.66 -27.14 11.75
CA GLY A 103 -0.10 -27.35 10.51
C GLY A 103 -0.53 -26.01 9.89
N HIS A 104 -1.17 -25.14 10.66
CA HIS A 104 -1.60 -23.82 10.17
C HIS A 104 -0.42 -22.93 9.80
N LEU A 105 0.68 -22.95 10.56
CA LEU A 105 1.91 -22.22 10.23
C LEU A 105 2.47 -22.63 8.87
N SER A 106 2.55 -23.94 8.61
CA SER A 106 3.03 -24.46 7.32
C SER A 106 2.16 -23.97 6.16
N LEU A 107 0.84 -24.12 6.27
CA LEU A 107 -0.12 -23.67 5.25
C LEU A 107 -0.11 -22.16 5.06
N GLY A 108 0.01 -21.38 6.13
CA GLY A 108 0.12 -19.91 6.06
C GLY A 108 1.38 -19.46 5.31
N ILE A 109 2.53 -20.12 5.54
CA ILE A 109 3.76 -19.88 4.77
C ILE A 109 3.53 -20.20 3.28
N GLY A 110 2.91 -21.35 2.99
CA GLY A 110 2.56 -21.76 1.64
C GLY A 110 1.65 -20.77 0.93
N LEU A 111 0.68 -20.20 1.64
CA LEU A 111 -0.24 -19.19 1.12
C LEU A 111 0.46 -17.88 0.75
N ILE A 112 1.41 -17.43 1.57
CA ILE A 112 2.22 -16.24 1.28
C ILE A 112 3.07 -16.49 0.03
N ALA A 113 3.72 -17.66 -0.05
CA ALA A 113 4.50 -18.06 -1.21
C ALA A 113 3.65 -18.11 -2.50
N LEU A 114 2.47 -18.72 -2.42
CA LEU A 114 1.50 -18.79 -3.51
C LEU A 114 1.02 -17.40 -3.96
N SER A 115 0.77 -16.50 -3.02
CA SER A 115 0.37 -15.11 -3.29
C SER A 115 1.47 -14.35 -4.06
N GLN A 116 2.72 -14.46 -3.62
CA GLN A 116 3.85 -13.81 -4.29
C GLN A 116 4.13 -14.42 -5.67
N LEU A 117 4.00 -15.74 -5.82
CA LEU A 117 4.14 -16.43 -7.11
C LEU A 117 3.05 -15.97 -8.09
N SER A 118 1.80 -15.90 -7.63
CA SER A 118 0.67 -15.43 -8.44
C SER A 118 0.83 -13.98 -8.88
N TYR A 119 1.36 -13.13 -7.99
CA TYR A 119 1.75 -11.76 -8.32
C TYR A 119 2.79 -11.71 -9.44
N ALA A 120 3.86 -12.52 -9.34
CA ALA A 120 4.88 -12.60 -10.37
C ALA A 120 4.32 -13.11 -11.71
N MET A 121 3.40 -14.09 -11.70
CA MET A 121 2.71 -14.56 -12.91
C MET A 121 1.93 -13.42 -13.58
N GLY A 122 1.20 -12.63 -12.80
CA GLY A 122 0.48 -11.44 -13.27
C GLY A 122 1.39 -10.42 -13.93
N GLN A 123 2.57 -10.19 -13.34
CA GLN A 123 3.58 -9.32 -13.93
C GLN A 123 4.09 -9.87 -15.26
N THR A 124 4.49 -11.14 -15.33
CA THR A 124 4.97 -11.77 -16.57
C THR A 124 3.93 -11.69 -17.68
N TYR A 125 2.65 -11.90 -17.35
CA TYR A 125 1.56 -11.72 -18.30
C TYR A 125 1.44 -10.26 -18.78
N ALA A 126 1.49 -9.28 -17.88
CA ALA A 126 1.55 -7.87 -18.26
C ALA A 126 2.81 -7.52 -19.07
N GLN A 127 3.93 -8.23 -18.86
CA GLN A 127 5.16 -8.03 -19.62
C GLN A 127 4.99 -8.36 -21.09
N SER A 128 4.30 -9.46 -21.39
CA SER A 128 4.00 -9.92 -22.75
C SER A 128 3.08 -8.98 -23.54
N LYS A 129 2.34 -8.10 -22.86
CA LYS A 129 1.45 -7.14 -23.52
C LYS A 129 2.23 -5.88 -23.89
N PRO A 130 1.89 -5.25 -25.04
CA PRO A 130 2.52 -3.98 -25.41
C PRO A 130 2.29 -2.94 -24.31
N PRO A 131 3.25 -2.03 -24.08
CA PRO A 131 3.08 -0.97 -23.10
C PRO A 131 1.81 -0.17 -23.42
N PRO A 132 1.10 0.36 -22.40
CA PRO A 132 -0.07 1.20 -22.66
C PRO A 132 0.34 2.35 -23.57
N ARG A 133 -0.42 2.59 -24.65
CA ARG A 133 -0.19 3.75 -25.51
C ARG A 133 -0.36 5.00 -24.65
N VAL A 134 0.69 5.79 -24.54
CA VAL A 134 0.60 7.16 -24.04
C VAL A 134 0.21 8.00 -25.25
N ASP A 135 -0.90 8.72 -25.15
CA ASP A 135 -1.28 9.66 -26.22
C ASP A 135 -0.22 10.77 -26.26
N ASP A 136 0.63 10.71 -27.28
CA ASP A 136 1.78 11.61 -27.47
C ASP A 136 1.36 12.97 -28.06
N SER A 137 0.05 13.24 -28.11
CA SER A 137 -0.46 14.56 -28.47
C SER A 137 0.15 15.59 -27.52
N ARG A 138 0.87 16.58 -28.08
CA ARG A 138 1.39 17.71 -27.30
C ARG A 138 0.25 18.27 -26.47
N LEU A 139 0.41 18.22 -25.14
CA LEU A 139 -0.59 18.73 -24.21
C LEU A 139 -0.97 20.15 -24.62
N THR A 140 -2.25 20.36 -24.94
CA THR A 140 -2.75 21.68 -25.26
C THR A 140 -2.85 22.52 -23.99
N VAL A 141 -2.96 23.84 -24.13
CA VAL A 141 -3.23 24.73 -22.98
C VAL A 141 -4.54 24.33 -22.29
N LEU A 142 -5.54 23.90 -23.07
CA LEU A 142 -6.84 23.44 -22.56
C LEU A 142 -6.71 22.16 -21.72
N ASP A 143 -5.92 21.18 -22.17
CA ASP A 143 -5.65 19.97 -21.40
C ASP A 143 -5.01 20.28 -20.05
N VAL A 144 -3.99 21.14 -20.05
CA VAL A 144 -3.32 21.50 -18.80
C VAL A 144 -4.23 22.33 -17.91
N SER A 145 -5.00 23.27 -18.48
CA SER A 145 -5.98 24.08 -17.74
C SER A 145 -7.02 23.20 -17.05
N PHE A 146 -7.49 22.12 -17.70
CA PHE A 146 -8.39 21.15 -17.10
C PHE A 146 -7.80 20.58 -15.80
N TYR A 147 -6.56 20.09 -15.84
CA TYR A 147 -5.93 19.52 -14.64
C TYR A 147 -5.64 20.55 -13.54
N VAL A 148 -5.34 21.80 -13.92
CA VAL A 148 -5.19 22.90 -12.95
C VAL A 148 -6.53 23.18 -12.26
N LYS A 149 -7.63 23.30 -13.02
CA LYS A 149 -8.97 23.53 -12.44
C LYS A 149 -9.39 22.37 -11.53
N TRP A 150 -9.13 21.13 -11.95
CA TRP A 150 -9.42 19.95 -11.14
C TRP A 150 -8.55 19.86 -9.89
N SER A 151 -7.27 20.24 -9.91
CA SER A 151 -6.46 20.24 -8.70
C SER A 151 -6.98 21.24 -7.66
N TRP A 152 -7.42 22.43 -8.10
CA TRP A 152 -8.13 23.39 -7.24
C TRP A 152 -9.46 22.85 -6.72
N GLY A 153 -10.29 22.27 -7.60
CA GLY A 153 -11.59 21.71 -7.23
C GLY A 153 -11.48 20.56 -6.22
N LEU A 154 -10.51 19.66 -6.42
CA LEU A 154 -10.24 18.55 -5.50
C LEU A 154 -9.69 19.06 -4.16
N ALA A 155 -8.81 20.06 -4.15
CA ALA A 155 -8.34 20.69 -2.92
C ALA A 155 -9.50 21.34 -2.15
N LEU A 156 -10.36 22.10 -2.84
CA LEU A 156 -11.54 22.71 -2.22
C LEU A 156 -12.50 21.65 -1.69
N PHE A 157 -12.77 20.59 -2.46
CA PHE A 157 -13.63 19.49 -2.02
C PHE A 157 -13.06 18.77 -0.79
N ALA A 158 -11.75 18.55 -0.74
CA ALA A 158 -11.09 17.98 0.43
C ALA A 158 -11.24 18.88 1.66
N ILE A 159 -11.14 20.20 1.50
CA ILE A 159 -11.35 21.19 2.59
C ILE A 159 -12.79 21.15 3.07
N ILE A 160 -13.77 21.11 2.16
CA ILE A 160 -15.18 21.02 2.52
C ILE A 160 -15.44 19.73 3.31
N CYS A 161 -14.94 18.58 2.84
CA CYS A 161 -15.05 17.32 3.57
C CYS A 161 -14.37 17.38 4.95
N ALA A 162 -13.21 18.03 5.06
CA ALA A 162 -12.53 18.22 6.33
C ALA A 162 -13.35 19.10 7.30
N GLY A 163 -14.01 20.15 6.79
CA GLY A 163 -14.93 20.97 7.57
C GLY A 163 -16.18 20.20 8.03
N LEU A 164 -16.75 19.36 7.15
CA LEU A 164 -17.90 18.52 7.47
C LEU A 164 -17.59 17.41 8.50
N ALA A 165 -16.35 16.94 8.55
CA ALA A 165 -15.91 16.05 9.60
C ALA A 165 -15.84 16.73 10.99
N GLY A 166 -15.77 18.06 11.02
CA GLY A 166 -15.57 18.84 12.24
C GLY A 166 -14.07 19.16 12.45
N PRO A 167 -13.69 20.44 12.64
CA PRO A 167 -12.28 20.83 12.80
C PRO A 167 -11.57 20.11 13.96
N ASP A 168 -12.27 19.89 15.07
CA ASP A 168 -11.71 19.21 16.25
C ASP A 168 -11.30 17.76 15.90
N SER A 169 -12.09 17.09 15.07
CA SER A 169 -11.84 15.70 14.66
C SER A 169 -10.55 15.50 13.85
N LEU A 170 -10.03 16.58 13.24
CA LEU A 170 -8.77 16.58 12.49
C LEU A 170 -7.56 16.61 13.43
N LEU A 171 -7.70 17.29 14.57
CA LEU A 171 -6.61 17.56 15.51
C LEU A 171 -6.60 16.62 16.73
N THR A 172 -7.70 15.90 16.99
CA THR A 172 -7.73 14.89 18.08
C THR A 172 -6.71 13.78 17.82
N ALA A 173 -5.78 13.59 18.74
CA ALA A 173 -4.76 12.55 18.65
C ALA A 173 -5.40 11.15 18.68
N ARG A 174 -4.74 10.15 18.08
CA ARG A 174 -5.32 8.78 18.04
C ARG A 174 -5.50 8.16 19.43
N GLN A 175 -4.62 8.50 20.38
CA GLN A 175 -4.71 8.01 21.76
C GLN A 175 -5.93 8.59 22.51
N GLU A 176 -6.24 9.86 22.29
CA GLU A 176 -7.39 10.54 22.89
C GLU A 176 -8.74 10.00 22.37
N ARG A 177 -8.75 9.36 21.20
CA ARG A 177 -9.97 8.76 20.61
C ARG A 177 -10.41 7.45 21.29
N GLY A 178 -9.56 6.84 22.12
CA GLY A 178 -9.84 5.53 22.73
C GLY A 178 -10.14 4.43 21.70
N GLU A 179 -10.70 3.31 22.16
CA GLU A 179 -11.01 2.14 21.33
C GLU A 179 -12.21 2.35 20.38
N GLY A 180 -13.05 3.35 20.64
CA GLY A 180 -14.29 3.61 19.88
C GLY A 180 -14.11 4.41 18.58
N GLY A 181 -13.00 5.15 18.42
CA GLY A 181 -12.77 5.96 17.22
C GLY A 181 -13.88 6.98 16.92
N PHE A 182 -13.92 7.49 15.69
CA PHE A 182 -15.09 8.22 15.19
C PHE A 182 -15.98 7.23 14.43
N GLU A 183 -17.29 7.30 14.66
CA GLU A 183 -18.26 6.49 13.93
C GLU A 183 -19.04 7.31 12.89
N GLY A 184 -19.63 6.60 11.93
CA GLY A 184 -20.57 7.19 10.97
C GLY A 184 -19.92 8.13 9.94
N LEU A 185 -20.62 9.22 9.62
CA LEU A 185 -20.27 10.12 8.53
C LEU A 185 -18.98 10.90 8.78
N THR A 186 -18.68 11.25 10.04
CA THR A 186 -17.44 11.97 10.40
C THR A 186 -16.20 11.22 9.94
N GLN A 187 -16.13 9.92 10.23
CA GLN A 187 -15.01 9.08 9.82
C GLN A 187 -14.90 8.97 8.29
N GLN A 188 -16.03 8.87 7.59
CA GLN A 188 -16.05 8.84 6.13
C GLN A 188 -15.52 10.14 5.53
N PHE A 189 -15.98 11.29 6.03
CA PHE A 189 -15.50 12.60 5.57
C PHE A 189 -14.01 12.82 5.87
N LEU A 190 -13.50 12.33 7.00
CA LEU A 190 -12.05 12.33 7.29
C LEU A 190 -11.25 11.51 6.28
N PHE A 191 -11.74 10.33 5.90
CA PHE A 191 -11.06 9.49 4.93
C PHE A 191 -11.11 10.09 3.52
N ILE A 192 -12.27 10.61 3.11
CA ILE A 192 -12.42 11.28 1.82
C ILE A 192 -11.52 12.51 1.74
N SER A 193 -11.52 13.37 2.77
CA SER A 193 -10.71 14.59 2.79
C SER A 193 -9.22 14.26 2.68
N ARG A 194 -8.71 13.29 3.45
CA ARG A 194 -7.30 12.87 3.43
C ARG A 194 -6.91 12.24 2.08
N ALA A 195 -7.73 11.35 1.53
CA ALA A 195 -7.42 10.70 0.25
C ALA A 195 -7.41 11.69 -0.93
N VAL A 196 -8.44 12.53 -1.01
CA VAL A 196 -8.58 13.51 -2.10
C VAL A 196 -7.55 14.64 -1.97
N SER A 197 -7.19 15.03 -0.74
CA SER A 197 -6.15 16.04 -0.53
C SER A 197 -4.76 15.59 -0.98
N VAL A 198 -4.41 14.31 -0.81
CA VAL A 198 -3.16 13.74 -1.37
C VAL A 198 -3.18 13.79 -2.90
N LEU A 199 -4.28 13.39 -3.53
CA LEU A 199 -4.44 13.48 -4.99
C LEU A 199 -4.25 14.92 -5.48
N ALA A 200 -4.92 15.89 -4.85
CA ALA A 200 -4.80 17.31 -5.19
C ALA A 200 -3.36 17.82 -5.02
N MET A 201 -2.70 17.49 -3.91
CA MET A 201 -1.33 17.89 -3.63
C MET A 201 -0.35 17.36 -4.68
N VAL A 202 -0.42 16.07 -5.03
CA VAL A 202 0.43 15.45 -6.06
C VAL A 202 0.24 16.13 -7.41
N MET A 203 -1.02 16.41 -7.80
CA MET A 203 -1.32 17.12 -9.04
C MET A 203 -0.72 18.54 -9.05
N MET A 204 -0.91 19.30 -7.97
CA MET A 204 -0.38 20.66 -7.84
C MET A 204 1.15 20.69 -7.93
N ILE A 205 1.84 19.77 -7.23
CA ILE A 205 3.31 19.69 -7.25
C ILE A 205 3.80 19.33 -8.65
N TYR A 206 3.22 18.32 -9.29
CA TYR A 206 3.64 17.92 -10.64
C TYR A 206 3.44 19.08 -11.63
N LEU A 207 2.28 19.73 -11.62
CA LEU A 207 1.98 20.85 -12.51
C LEU A 207 2.88 22.07 -12.21
N ALA A 208 3.16 22.38 -10.94
CA ALA A 208 4.06 23.48 -10.58
C ALA A 208 5.50 23.27 -11.07
N ARG A 209 5.92 22.01 -11.23
CA ARG A 209 7.28 21.62 -11.62
C ARG A 209 7.45 21.42 -13.13
N PHE A 210 6.48 20.76 -13.78
CA PHE A 210 6.62 20.26 -15.16
C PHE A 210 5.67 20.91 -16.16
N CYS A 211 4.70 21.73 -15.73
CA CYS A 211 3.80 22.42 -16.66
C CYS A 211 4.59 23.31 -17.63
N PRO A 212 4.42 23.19 -18.96
CA PRO A 212 5.17 24.00 -19.93
C PRO A 212 4.73 25.48 -19.95
N PHE A 213 3.46 25.76 -19.63
CA PHE A 213 2.87 27.10 -19.73
C PHE A 213 3.11 27.93 -18.46
N ALA A 214 3.85 29.04 -18.58
CA ALA A 214 4.28 29.85 -17.43
C ALA A 214 3.11 30.40 -16.59
N GLY A 215 2.02 30.85 -17.21
CA GLY A 215 0.84 31.37 -16.51
C GLY A 215 0.17 30.31 -15.63
N LEU A 216 -0.12 29.14 -16.20
CA LEU A 216 -0.70 28.00 -15.47
C LEU A 216 0.26 27.47 -14.40
N ARG A 217 1.56 27.43 -14.69
CA ARG A 217 2.59 27.05 -13.72
C ARG A 217 2.60 27.99 -12.50
N ARG A 218 2.49 29.31 -12.72
CA ARG A 218 2.39 30.31 -11.65
C ARG A 218 1.14 30.08 -10.80
N GLN A 219 -0.02 29.81 -11.42
CA GLN A 219 -1.24 29.48 -10.69
C GLN A 219 -1.07 28.25 -9.79
N CYS A 220 -0.43 27.18 -10.29
CA CYS A 220 -0.16 25.99 -9.47
C CYS A 220 0.80 26.28 -8.31
N ARG A 221 1.81 27.13 -8.49
CA ARG A 221 2.71 27.52 -7.39
C ARG A 221 1.98 28.31 -6.32
N ILE A 222 1.12 29.24 -6.71
CA ILE A 222 0.26 29.99 -5.77
C ILE A 222 -0.67 29.03 -5.04
N ALA A 223 -1.34 28.12 -5.77
CA ALA A 223 -2.20 27.09 -5.19
C ALA A 223 -1.45 26.27 -4.15
N LEU A 224 -0.23 25.84 -4.47
CA LEU A 224 0.61 25.04 -3.59
C LEU A 224 0.96 25.79 -2.30
N VAL A 225 1.38 27.06 -2.39
CA VAL A 225 1.71 27.88 -1.22
C VAL A 225 0.50 28.04 -0.30
N LEU A 226 -0.69 28.27 -0.87
CA LEU A 226 -1.92 28.40 -0.09
C LEU A 226 -2.41 27.07 0.50
N TYR A 227 -2.20 25.96 -0.22
CA TYR A 227 -2.73 24.66 0.16
C TYR A 227 -1.83 23.89 1.14
N ILE A 228 -0.51 24.13 1.15
CA ILE A 228 0.43 23.44 2.05
C ILE A 228 0.01 23.54 3.54
N PRO A 229 -0.28 24.73 4.12
CA PRO A 229 -0.69 24.81 5.52
C PRO A 229 -1.95 24.00 5.80
N ILE A 230 -2.93 24.07 4.91
CA ILE A 230 -4.20 23.36 5.02
C ILE A 230 -3.99 21.84 4.92
N PHE A 231 -3.11 21.41 4.02
CA PHE A 231 -2.75 20.01 3.87
C PHE A 231 -2.18 19.43 5.17
N PHE A 232 -1.32 20.17 5.87
CA PHE A 232 -0.78 19.76 7.17
C PHE A 232 -1.82 19.73 8.28
N VAL A 233 -2.84 20.60 8.25
CA VAL A 233 -3.99 20.52 9.16
C VAL A 233 -4.80 19.25 8.90
N ILE A 234 -5.10 18.93 7.64
CA ILE A 234 -5.81 17.70 7.25
C ILE A 234 -5.01 16.44 7.63
N HIS A 235 -3.67 16.55 7.53
CA HIS A 235 -2.72 15.48 7.81
C HIS A 235 -1.94 15.70 9.11
N PHE A 236 -2.63 16.12 10.17
CA PHE A 236 -2.01 16.28 11.48
C PHE A 236 -1.40 14.94 11.97
N PRO A 237 -0.07 14.83 12.13
CA PRO A 237 0.58 13.53 12.35
C PRO A 237 0.07 12.73 13.56
N PRO A 238 -0.19 13.34 14.74
CA PRO A 238 -0.75 12.61 15.89
C PRO A 238 -2.15 12.02 15.65
N ALA A 239 -2.92 12.59 14.71
CA ALA A 239 -4.26 12.13 14.35
C ALA A 239 -4.28 11.08 13.23
N LEU A 240 -3.12 10.74 12.65
CA LEU A 240 -2.99 9.83 11.50
C LEU A 240 -2.50 8.45 11.89
N SER A 241 -2.88 7.45 11.09
CA SER A 241 -2.16 6.18 11.11
C SER A 241 -0.80 6.34 10.43
N ARG A 242 0.22 5.66 10.96
CA ARG A 242 1.59 5.69 10.42
C ARG A 242 1.61 5.38 8.91
N PHE A 243 0.84 4.38 8.49
CA PHE A 243 0.69 4.01 7.08
C PHE A 243 0.05 5.11 6.22
N ALA A 244 -0.94 5.86 6.74
CA ALA A 244 -1.53 6.97 6.00
C ALA A 244 -0.55 8.14 5.87
N LEU A 245 0.18 8.46 6.94
CA LEU A 245 1.20 9.51 6.94
C LEU A 245 2.32 9.19 5.94
N PHE A 246 2.93 8.01 6.06
CA PHE A 246 4.02 7.61 5.17
C PHE A 246 3.54 7.40 3.74
N GLY A 247 2.32 6.90 3.55
CA GLY A 247 1.69 6.81 2.24
C GLY A 247 1.54 8.18 1.55
N ALA A 248 1.04 9.18 2.27
CA ALA A 248 0.97 10.55 1.77
C ALA A 248 2.34 11.11 1.42
N MET A 249 3.36 10.90 2.26
CA MET A 249 4.73 11.33 2.01
C MET A 249 5.34 10.67 0.76
N ILE A 250 5.12 9.37 0.57
CA ILE A 250 5.57 8.61 -0.61
C ILE A 250 4.87 9.09 -1.89
N ALA A 251 3.57 9.42 -1.82
CA ALA A 251 2.87 9.97 -2.98
C ALA A 251 3.44 11.35 -3.36
N ILE A 252 3.67 12.21 -2.36
CA ILE A 252 4.20 13.57 -2.54
C ILE A 252 5.64 13.58 -3.01
N SER A 253 6.45 12.58 -2.69
CA SER A 253 7.84 12.48 -3.14
C SER A 253 7.98 12.06 -4.60
N CYS A 254 6.96 11.42 -5.20
CA CYS A 254 7.00 10.92 -6.57
C CYS A 254 7.40 11.96 -7.64
N PRO A 255 6.90 13.22 -7.62
CA PRO A 255 7.34 14.25 -8.55
C PRO A 255 8.82 14.66 -8.42
N PHE A 256 9.44 14.39 -7.27
CA PHE A 256 10.82 14.78 -6.96
C PHE A 256 11.82 13.65 -7.20
N LEU A 257 11.40 12.41 -6.93
CA LEU A 257 12.27 11.23 -6.90
C LEU A 257 11.92 10.28 -8.04
N ASN A 258 12.94 9.81 -8.76
CA ASN A 258 12.75 8.81 -9.80
C ASN A 258 12.88 7.40 -9.22
N TYR A 259 11.76 6.83 -8.80
CA TYR A 259 11.63 5.47 -8.28
C TYR A 259 11.94 4.35 -9.30
N LYS A 260 12.15 4.68 -10.58
CA LYS A 260 12.67 3.74 -11.59
C LYS A 260 14.20 3.63 -11.57
N ASN A 261 14.88 4.57 -10.92
CA ASN A 261 16.34 4.55 -10.82
C ASN A 261 16.80 3.42 -9.87
N ARG A 262 17.63 2.52 -10.38
CA ARG A 262 18.16 1.37 -9.64
C ARG A 262 18.98 1.76 -8.43
N VAL A 263 19.81 2.80 -8.56
CA VAL A 263 20.63 3.29 -7.42
C VAL A 263 19.71 3.78 -6.31
N PHE A 264 18.64 4.48 -6.68
CA PHE A 264 17.65 4.96 -5.72
C PHE A 264 16.90 3.81 -5.06
N LYS A 265 16.51 2.76 -5.81
CA LYS A 265 15.87 1.56 -5.23
C LYS A 265 16.77 0.80 -4.26
N VAL A 266 18.06 0.63 -4.59
CA VAL A 266 19.03 0.01 -3.66
C VAL A 266 19.20 0.87 -2.41
N MET A 267 19.32 2.19 -2.57
CA MET A 267 19.36 3.12 -1.44
C MET A 267 18.08 3.05 -0.60
N MET A 268 16.92 2.87 -1.22
CA MET A 268 15.65 2.69 -0.51
C MET A 268 15.62 1.42 0.34
N ILE A 269 16.29 0.33 -0.05
CA ILE A 269 16.38 -0.87 0.81
C ILE A 269 17.07 -0.49 2.12
N VAL A 270 18.25 0.14 2.02
CA VAL A 270 19.03 0.58 3.18
C VAL A 270 18.25 1.59 4.01
N LEU A 271 17.68 2.62 3.36
CA LEU A 271 16.89 3.65 4.04
C LEU A 271 15.64 3.09 4.70
N SER A 272 14.99 2.09 4.12
CA SER A 272 13.79 1.50 4.72
C SER A 272 14.13 0.66 5.94
N ILE A 273 15.27 -0.03 5.95
CA ILE A 273 15.77 -0.72 7.16
C ILE A 273 16.10 0.31 8.24
N LEU A 274 16.88 1.35 7.91
CA LEU A 274 17.19 2.43 8.86
C LEU A 274 15.92 3.12 9.37
N PHE A 275 14.94 3.30 8.51
CA PHE A 275 13.65 3.86 8.87
C PHE A 275 12.90 2.97 9.86
N LEU A 276 12.81 1.66 9.63
CA LEU A 276 12.17 0.73 10.56
C LEU A 276 12.88 0.68 11.92
N LEU A 277 14.21 0.81 11.95
CA LEU A 277 15.00 0.73 13.17
C LEU A 277 14.98 2.04 13.98
N PHE A 278 15.03 3.19 13.32
CA PHE A 278 15.26 4.48 13.98
C PHE A 278 14.08 5.45 13.86
N VAL A 279 13.42 5.51 12.71
CA VAL A 279 12.35 6.49 12.46
C VAL A 279 11.01 5.99 12.97
N TYR A 280 10.76 4.69 12.86
CA TYR A 280 9.51 4.08 13.30
C TYR A 280 9.26 4.22 14.81
N PRO A 281 10.24 3.97 15.71
CA PRO A 281 10.06 4.22 17.15
C PRO A 281 9.75 5.68 17.48
N VAL A 282 10.42 6.62 16.80
CA VAL A 282 10.18 8.06 16.99
C VAL A 282 8.79 8.46 16.50
N ALA A 283 8.37 7.94 15.35
CA ALA A 283 7.03 8.15 14.82
C ALA A 283 5.93 7.57 15.72
N LYS A 284 6.24 6.54 16.51
CA LYS A 284 5.35 6.03 17.55
C LYS A 284 5.16 7.03 18.69
N ILE A 285 6.24 7.55 19.27
CA ILE A 285 6.17 8.56 20.34
C ILE A 285 5.40 9.81 19.86
N LEU A 286 5.66 10.26 18.64
CA LEU A 286 4.92 11.39 18.04
C LEU A 286 3.42 11.10 17.89
N ALA A 287 3.04 9.85 17.64
CA ALA A 287 1.63 9.44 17.53
C ALA A 287 0.96 9.28 18.92
N ASP A 288 1.74 8.95 19.94
CA ASP A 288 1.29 8.76 21.32
C ASP A 288 1.14 10.11 22.08
N GLY A 289 1.53 11.23 21.44
CA GLY A 289 1.29 12.59 21.96
C GLY A 289 2.16 13.01 23.15
N THR A 290 2.92 12.09 23.74
CA THR A 290 3.90 12.36 24.81
C THR A 290 5.24 12.77 24.21
N PHE A 291 5.33 13.99 23.67
CA PHE A 291 6.60 14.46 23.12
C PHE A 291 7.57 14.90 24.23
N SER A 292 8.37 13.95 24.74
CA SER A 292 9.51 14.22 25.61
C SER A 292 10.83 13.84 24.92
N VAL A 293 11.78 14.77 24.87
CA VAL A 293 13.12 14.52 24.29
C VAL A 293 13.84 13.41 25.06
N ALA A 294 13.60 13.28 26.37
CA ALA A 294 14.16 12.21 27.19
C ALA A 294 13.62 10.83 26.79
N GLU A 295 12.31 10.70 26.55
CA GLU A 295 11.67 9.46 26.08
C GLU A 295 12.15 9.06 24.69
N VAL A 296 12.36 10.03 23.80
CA VAL A 296 12.94 9.77 22.47
C VAL A 296 14.35 9.21 22.59
N VAL A 297 15.21 9.83 23.41
CA VAL A 297 16.59 9.36 23.62
C VAL A 297 16.61 7.97 24.27
N GLU A 298 15.74 7.71 25.24
CA GLU A 298 15.62 6.41 25.89
C GLU A 298 15.09 5.33 24.94
N SER A 299 14.08 5.64 24.12
CA SER A 299 13.55 4.73 23.11
C SER A 299 14.58 4.34 22.05
N VAL A 300 15.45 5.28 21.65
CA VAL A 300 16.54 5.04 20.69
C VAL A 300 17.69 4.26 21.32
N ARG A 301 17.96 4.46 22.62
CA ARG A 301 18.99 3.70 23.37
C ARG A 301 18.56 2.27 23.69
N SER A 302 17.25 2.06 23.89
CA SER A 302 16.67 0.76 24.25
C SER A 302 16.03 0.02 23.08
N VAL A 303 16.39 0.35 21.82
CA VAL A 303 15.85 -0.30 20.62
C VAL A 303 16.14 -1.81 20.66
N ASN A 304 15.19 -2.56 21.22
CA ASN A 304 15.13 -3.99 21.10
C ASN A 304 14.43 -4.30 19.78
N VAL A 305 15.24 -4.36 18.71
CA VAL A 305 14.80 -4.68 17.35
C VAL A 305 14.03 -6.00 17.34
N LEU A 306 14.54 -7.00 18.06
CA LEU A 306 13.96 -8.34 18.14
C LEU A 306 12.58 -8.30 18.83
N GLY A 307 12.48 -7.59 19.96
CA GLY A 307 11.21 -7.38 20.65
C GLY A 307 10.20 -6.57 19.86
N SER A 308 10.63 -5.70 18.94
CA SER A 308 9.74 -4.87 18.14
C SER A 308 9.10 -5.60 16.94
N LEU A 309 9.77 -6.63 16.42
CA LEU A 309 9.28 -7.45 15.30
C LEU A 309 8.26 -8.52 15.74
N VAL A 310 8.17 -8.77 17.04
CA VAL A 310 7.19 -9.65 17.69
C VAL A 310 5.97 -8.86 18.21
N ARG A 311 5.99 -7.52 18.13
CA ARG A 311 4.91 -6.65 18.61
C ARG A 311 3.71 -6.60 17.66
N ALA A 312 2.60 -6.14 18.23
CA ALA A 312 1.34 -5.71 17.62
C ALA A 312 1.41 -5.13 16.19
N ASP A 313 2.43 -4.33 15.90
CA ASP A 313 2.55 -3.62 14.63
C ASP A 313 2.89 -4.54 13.43
N PHE A 314 3.41 -5.75 13.70
CA PHE A 314 3.76 -6.79 12.73
C PHE A 314 2.87 -8.04 12.85
N ASP A 315 1.59 -7.83 13.05
CA ASP A 315 0.56 -8.86 13.13
C ASP A 315 0.17 -9.50 11.80
N ALA A 316 0.70 -9.01 10.67
CA ALA A 316 0.31 -9.43 9.34
C ALA A 316 0.56 -10.93 9.07
N PHE A 317 1.73 -11.46 9.42
CA PHE A 317 2.02 -12.90 9.28
C PHE A 317 1.06 -13.75 10.11
N MET A 318 0.94 -13.41 11.41
CA MET A 318 0.05 -14.09 12.34
C MET A 318 -1.42 -14.06 11.88
N GLN A 319 -1.89 -12.95 11.31
CA GLN A 319 -3.26 -12.82 10.81
C GLN A 319 -3.52 -13.69 9.57
N ILE A 320 -2.53 -13.88 8.70
CA ILE A 320 -2.64 -14.81 7.57
C ILE A 320 -2.81 -16.24 8.09
N VAL A 321 -1.97 -16.65 9.04
CA VAL A 321 -2.04 -18.00 9.64
C VAL A 321 -3.35 -18.20 10.40
N SER A 322 -3.76 -17.20 11.20
CA SER A 322 -5.03 -17.22 11.93
C SER A 322 -6.24 -17.35 11.00
N THR A 323 -6.19 -16.76 9.81
CA THR A 323 -7.27 -16.90 8.82
C THR A 323 -7.32 -18.30 8.22
N VAL A 324 -6.17 -18.97 8.10
CA VAL A 324 -6.12 -20.39 7.71
C VAL A 324 -6.76 -21.25 8.80
N GLU A 325 -6.35 -21.07 10.06
CA GLU A 325 -6.92 -21.78 11.22
C GLU A 325 -8.44 -21.58 11.32
N TYR A 326 -8.91 -20.34 11.18
CA TYR A 326 -10.34 -20.02 11.19
C TYR A 326 -11.15 -20.82 10.16
N LEU A 327 -10.61 -21.03 8.96
CA LEU A 327 -11.29 -21.77 7.89
C LEU A 327 -11.16 -23.29 8.03
N GLU A 328 -9.97 -23.78 8.39
CA GLU A 328 -9.70 -25.22 8.54
C GLU A 328 -10.43 -25.83 9.75
N GLU A 329 -10.52 -25.09 10.86
CA GLU A 329 -11.24 -25.54 12.06
C GLU A 329 -12.74 -25.31 12.00
N GLY A 330 -13.26 -24.71 10.92
CA GLY A 330 -14.70 -24.54 10.71
C GLY A 330 -15.35 -23.47 11.59
N HIS A 331 -14.59 -22.52 12.12
CA HIS A 331 -15.12 -21.34 12.85
C HIS A 331 -16.01 -20.47 11.96
N GLY A 332 -15.80 -20.52 10.64
CA GLY A 332 -16.73 -19.98 9.66
C GLY A 332 -16.39 -20.35 8.23
N GLY A 333 -17.17 -19.80 7.30
CA GLY A 333 -17.08 -20.14 5.88
C GLY A 333 -16.46 -19.04 5.01
N ILE A 334 -16.07 -19.45 3.80
CA ILE A 334 -15.68 -18.55 2.71
C ILE A 334 -16.81 -17.54 2.46
N ARG A 335 -16.44 -16.25 2.33
CA ARG A 335 -17.39 -15.13 2.20
C ARG A 335 -17.83 -14.83 0.77
N TRP A 336 -17.42 -15.64 -0.20
CA TRP A 336 -17.76 -15.51 -1.63
C TRP A 336 -17.62 -14.08 -2.19
N GLY A 337 -16.54 -13.40 -1.83
CA GLY A 337 -16.26 -12.02 -2.27
C GLY A 337 -17.04 -10.93 -1.55
N TYR A 338 -17.85 -11.24 -0.53
CA TYR A 338 -18.63 -10.25 0.21
C TYR A 338 -17.78 -9.12 0.79
N ASN A 339 -16.61 -9.46 1.32
CA ASN A 339 -15.63 -8.48 1.79
C ASN A 339 -15.12 -7.55 0.68
N PHE A 340 -14.97 -8.02 -0.56
CA PHE A 340 -14.62 -7.17 -1.71
C PHE A 340 -15.78 -6.30 -2.18
N PHE A 341 -17.03 -6.77 -2.10
CA PHE A 341 -18.20 -5.93 -2.36
C PHE A 341 -18.29 -4.74 -1.40
N GLY A 342 -17.94 -4.94 -0.12
CA GLY A 342 -17.86 -3.86 0.86
C GLY A 342 -16.85 -2.77 0.50
N VAL A 343 -15.76 -3.14 -0.20
CA VAL A 343 -14.75 -2.20 -0.72
C VAL A 343 -15.26 -1.44 -1.93
N LEU A 344 -15.95 -2.11 -2.86
CA LEU A 344 -16.53 -1.46 -4.03
C LEU A 344 -17.61 -0.43 -3.62
N LEU A 345 -18.38 -0.76 -2.58
CA LEU A 345 -19.43 0.07 -2.01
C LEU A 345 -19.01 0.73 -0.71
N PHE A 346 -17.71 1.07 -0.56
CA PHE A 346 -17.16 1.61 0.69
C PHE A 346 -17.90 2.87 1.16
N PHE A 347 -18.40 3.67 0.21
CA PHE A 347 -19.11 4.93 0.44
C PHE A 347 -20.53 4.73 0.97
N VAL A 348 -21.10 3.52 0.93
CA VAL A 348 -22.42 3.24 1.49
C VAL A 348 -22.28 3.15 3.03
N PRO A 349 -22.97 3.99 3.81
CA PRO A 349 -22.91 3.98 5.27
C PRO A 349 -23.66 2.78 5.86
N ARG A 350 -23.22 2.33 7.05
CA ARG A 350 -23.84 1.19 7.76
C ARG A 350 -25.32 1.40 8.11
N GLY A 351 -25.76 2.66 8.25
CA GLY A 351 -27.18 2.97 8.47
C GLY A 351 -28.08 2.62 7.27
N ILE A 352 -27.54 2.68 6.04
CA ILE A 352 -28.26 2.29 4.81
C ILE A 352 -28.03 0.80 4.52
N TRP A 353 -26.83 0.28 4.84
CA TRP A 353 -26.49 -1.12 4.68
C TRP A 353 -26.05 -1.75 6.01
N PRO A 354 -27.00 -2.18 6.86
CA PRO A 354 -26.68 -2.80 8.15
C PRO A 354 -25.81 -4.05 8.02
N GLY A 355 -25.99 -4.80 6.93
CA GLY A 355 -25.22 -6.00 6.64
C GLY A 355 -23.76 -5.76 6.22
N LYS A 356 -23.32 -4.52 5.99
CA LYS A 356 -22.00 -4.19 5.44
C LYS A 356 -20.89 -5.05 6.08
N PRO A 357 -19.98 -5.65 5.27
CA PRO A 357 -18.99 -6.59 5.76
C PRO A 357 -18.20 -6.04 6.96
N ARG A 358 -18.18 -6.82 8.05
CA ARG A 358 -17.20 -6.64 9.13
C ARG A 358 -15.79 -6.91 8.61
N ASP A 359 -14.83 -6.21 9.20
CA ASP A 359 -13.40 -6.37 8.90
C ASP A 359 -12.95 -7.80 9.20
N THR A 360 -12.28 -8.42 8.22
CA THR A 360 -11.91 -9.84 8.29
C THR A 360 -10.97 -10.12 9.46
N GLY A 361 -10.00 -9.24 9.72
CA GLY A 361 -9.09 -9.38 10.87
C GLY A 361 -9.82 -9.34 12.21
N SER A 362 -10.78 -8.43 12.38
CA SER A 362 -11.61 -8.39 13.60
C SER A 362 -12.48 -9.62 13.76
N LEU A 363 -13.06 -10.13 12.66
CA LEU A 363 -13.89 -11.34 12.66
C LEU A 363 -13.08 -12.57 13.08
N VAL A 364 -11.89 -12.76 12.48
CA VAL A 364 -11.01 -13.90 12.77
C VAL A 364 -10.51 -13.83 14.21
N SER A 365 -10.01 -12.67 14.64
CA SER A 365 -9.49 -12.48 16.00
C SER A 365 -10.55 -12.69 17.09
N GLU A 366 -11.77 -12.20 16.87
CA GLU A 366 -12.89 -12.40 17.80
C GLU A 366 -13.25 -13.88 17.93
N SER A 367 -13.26 -14.61 16.80
CA SER A 367 -13.59 -16.04 16.79
C SER A 367 -12.53 -16.92 17.44
N LEU A 368 -11.25 -16.54 17.29
CA LEU A 368 -10.12 -17.25 17.91
C LEU A 368 -9.85 -16.81 19.35
N GLY A 369 -10.68 -15.92 19.92
CA GLY A 369 -10.61 -15.50 21.31
C GLY A 369 -9.43 -14.60 21.63
N TYR A 370 -8.88 -13.87 20.65
CA TYR A 370 -7.82 -12.90 20.92
C TYR A 370 -8.36 -11.72 21.73
N TRP A 371 -7.55 -11.20 22.66
CA TRP A 371 -7.94 -10.09 23.53
C TRP A 371 -8.00 -8.74 22.79
N TYR A 372 -7.37 -8.64 21.61
CA TYR A 372 -7.35 -7.43 20.79
C TYR A 372 -7.84 -7.74 19.37
N ASN A 373 -8.88 -7.03 18.91
CA ASN A 373 -9.58 -7.33 17.66
C ASN A 373 -9.38 -6.26 16.56
N ASN A 374 -8.72 -5.13 16.86
CA ASN A 374 -8.42 -4.09 15.86
C ASN A 374 -7.08 -4.35 15.16
N VAL A 375 -6.99 -5.53 14.53
CA VAL A 375 -5.78 -6.08 13.92
C VAL A 375 -5.73 -5.82 12.41
N SER A 376 -4.58 -6.11 11.78
CA SER A 376 -4.51 -6.16 10.33
C SER A 376 -5.35 -7.29 9.72
N SER A 377 -5.63 -7.19 8.42
CA SER A 377 -6.04 -8.34 7.62
C SER A 377 -5.36 -8.20 6.27
N PRO A 378 -4.13 -8.74 6.12
CA PRO A 378 -3.36 -8.57 4.90
C PRO A 378 -4.10 -9.13 3.69
N LEU A 379 -3.81 -8.60 2.51
CA LEU A 379 -4.50 -9.00 1.28
C LEU A 379 -4.49 -10.52 0.99
N PRO A 380 -3.45 -11.32 1.33
CA PRO A 380 -3.52 -12.78 1.26
C PRO A 380 -4.64 -13.38 2.12
N ALA A 381 -4.82 -12.88 3.35
CA ALA A 381 -5.88 -13.32 4.25
C ALA A 381 -7.27 -12.92 3.74
N GLU A 382 -7.43 -11.66 3.30
CA GLU A 382 -8.69 -11.16 2.76
C GLU A 382 -9.12 -11.91 1.48
N SER A 383 -8.16 -12.24 0.62
CA SER A 383 -8.41 -13.01 -0.60
C SER A 383 -8.72 -14.47 -0.31
N LEU A 384 -8.04 -15.09 0.66
CA LEU A 384 -8.37 -16.43 1.15
C LEU A 384 -9.80 -16.46 1.72
N MET A 385 -10.14 -15.52 2.60
CA MET A 385 -11.47 -15.43 3.19
C MET A 385 -12.56 -15.21 2.13
N ALA A 386 -12.24 -14.52 1.03
CA ALA A 386 -13.19 -14.22 -0.03
C ALA A 386 -13.52 -15.42 -0.93
N PHE A 387 -12.51 -16.18 -1.37
CA PHE A 387 -12.69 -17.19 -2.43
C PHE A 387 -11.92 -18.50 -2.16
N GLY A 388 -11.51 -18.75 -0.91
CA GLY A 388 -10.63 -19.86 -0.58
C GLY A 388 -9.26 -19.73 -1.28
N LEU A 389 -8.59 -20.86 -1.52
CA LEU A 389 -7.25 -20.89 -2.13
C LEU A 389 -7.20 -20.26 -3.55
N ILE A 390 -8.32 -20.20 -4.25
CA ILE A 390 -8.41 -19.56 -5.57
C ILE A 390 -8.28 -18.02 -5.45
N GLY A 391 -8.72 -17.44 -4.34
CA GLY A 391 -8.73 -16.00 -4.12
C GLY A 391 -7.34 -15.37 -4.20
N PRO A 392 -6.35 -15.81 -3.41
CA PRO A 392 -4.99 -15.31 -3.49
C PRO A 392 -4.40 -15.42 -4.89
N VAL A 393 -4.67 -16.51 -5.61
CA VAL A 393 -4.18 -16.69 -6.99
C VAL A 393 -4.73 -15.61 -7.92
N ILE A 394 -6.05 -15.43 -7.95
CA ILE A 394 -6.69 -14.45 -8.84
C ILE A 394 -6.34 -13.02 -8.44
N VAL A 395 -6.49 -12.68 -7.16
CA VAL A 395 -6.30 -11.30 -6.66
C VAL A 395 -4.86 -10.85 -6.87
N PHE A 396 -3.86 -11.69 -6.56
CA PHE A 396 -2.46 -11.31 -6.75
C PHE A 396 -2.03 -11.32 -8.21
N ALA A 397 -2.54 -12.23 -9.05
CA ALA A 397 -2.28 -12.18 -10.49
C ALA A 397 -2.83 -10.89 -11.12
N LEU A 398 -4.03 -10.46 -10.73
CA LEU A 398 -4.59 -9.17 -11.16
C LEU A 398 -3.77 -8.00 -10.62
N LEU A 399 -3.37 -8.03 -9.35
CA LEU A 399 -2.55 -6.99 -8.74
C LEU A 399 -1.21 -6.84 -9.50
N GLY A 400 -0.51 -7.94 -9.76
CA GLY A 400 0.75 -7.94 -10.52
C GLY A 400 0.58 -7.41 -11.94
N TYR A 401 -0.51 -7.79 -12.60
CA TYR A 401 -0.86 -7.28 -13.92
C TYR A 401 -1.05 -5.76 -13.91
N PHE A 402 -1.92 -5.23 -13.03
CA PHE A 402 -2.24 -3.81 -13.01
C PHE A 402 -1.07 -2.95 -12.53
N VAL A 403 -0.33 -3.40 -11.51
CA VAL A 403 0.84 -2.68 -10.99
C VAL A 403 1.84 -2.45 -12.12
N LEU A 404 2.25 -3.51 -12.83
CA LEU A 404 3.24 -3.36 -13.89
C LEU A 404 2.72 -2.49 -15.04
N ARG A 405 1.42 -2.57 -15.36
CA ARG A 405 0.80 -1.71 -16.37
C ARG A 405 0.86 -0.24 -15.98
N ILE A 406 0.53 0.10 -14.73
CA ILE A 406 0.59 1.47 -14.20
C ILE A 406 2.03 1.98 -14.22
N GLU A 407 2.99 1.19 -13.75
CA GLU A 407 4.41 1.58 -13.71
C GLU A 407 4.99 1.83 -15.10
N ARG A 408 4.66 0.97 -16.07
CA ARG A 408 5.08 1.15 -17.47
C ARG A 408 4.45 2.40 -18.09
N ALA A 409 3.19 2.69 -17.77
CA ALA A 409 2.48 3.87 -18.29
C ALA A 409 3.06 5.19 -17.78
N ALA A 410 3.35 5.28 -16.47
CA ALA A 410 3.65 6.56 -15.80
C ALA A 410 4.91 7.30 -16.28
N GLY A 411 5.80 6.65 -17.06
CA GLY A 411 7.06 7.26 -17.49
C GLY A 411 7.99 7.61 -16.33
N SER A 412 9.02 8.43 -16.57
CA SER A 412 9.80 9.05 -15.49
C SER A 412 9.27 10.46 -15.22
N PRO A 413 9.42 11.02 -14.01
CA PRO A 413 9.00 12.40 -13.74
C PRO A 413 9.63 13.37 -14.75
N GLY A 414 8.80 14.15 -15.46
CA GLY A 414 9.24 15.16 -16.41
C GLY A 414 9.81 14.65 -17.75
N SER A 415 9.75 13.34 -18.04
CA SER A 415 10.19 12.82 -19.35
C SER A 415 9.19 13.17 -20.45
N ALA A 416 9.69 13.53 -21.64
CA ALA A 416 8.88 13.59 -22.87
C ALA A 416 8.20 12.24 -23.09
N GLY A 417 6.86 12.22 -23.12
CA GLY A 417 6.04 11.00 -23.18
C GLY A 417 5.47 10.51 -21.83
N SER A 418 5.67 11.22 -20.71
CA SER A 418 4.93 10.92 -19.47
C SER A 418 3.56 11.62 -19.46
N SER A 419 2.47 10.85 -19.44
CA SER A 419 1.13 11.42 -19.27
C SER A 419 0.89 11.78 -17.81
N LEU A 420 0.45 13.02 -17.56
CA LEU A 420 0.11 13.50 -16.21
C LEU A 420 -0.86 12.55 -15.50
N SER A 421 -1.92 12.09 -16.18
CA SER A 421 -2.92 11.23 -15.55
C SER A 421 -2.33 9.88 -15.13
N GLN A 422 -1.48 9.30 -15.95
CA GLN A 422 -0.79 8.03 -15.63
C GLN A 422 0.23 8.23 -14.52
N PHE A 423 0.94 9.36 -14.51
CA PHE A 423 1.85 9.71 -13.43
C PHE A 423 1.12 9.89 -12.10
N VAL A 424 0.00 10.61 -12.09
CA VAL A 424 -0.82 10.83 -10.90
C VAL A 424 -1.38 9.51 -10.38
N LEU A 425 -1.90 8.64 -11.27
CA LEU A 425 -2.33 7.29 -10.90
C LEU A 425 -1.21 6.48 -10.26
N TYR A 426 -0.01 6.54 -10.82
CA TYR A 426 1.17 5.90 -10.25
C TYR A 426 1.50 6.46 -8.86
N ALA A 427 1.52 7.77 -8.69
CA ALA A 427 1.87 8.41 -7.41
C ALA A 427 0.85 8.13 -6.29
N ILE A 428 -0.45 8.14 -6.58
CA ILE A 428 -1.46 7.76 -5.57
C ILE A 428 -1.37 6.25 -5.25
N THR A 429 -1.12 5.41 -6.25
CA THR A 429 -0.94 3.96 -6.02
C THR A 429 0.30 3.70 -5.17
N MET A 430 1.41 4.39 -5.44
CA MET A 430 2.62 4.39 -4.62
C MET A 430 2.32 4.72 -3.15
N GLY A 431 1.50 5.73 -2.89
CA GLY A 431 1.15 6.13 -1.53
C GLY A 431 0.26 5.12 -0.80
N PHE A 432 -0.70 4.49 -1.50
CA PHE A 432 -1.67 3.62 -0.86
C PHE A 432 -1.35 2.13 -0.92
N ILE A 433 -0.36 1.68 -1.70
CA ILE A 433 -0.13 0.25 -1.92
C ILE A 433 0.19 -0.51 -0.62
N VAL A 434 0.96 0.09 0.30
CA VAL A 434 1.31 -0.58 1.57
C VAL A 434 0.07 -0.78 2.45
N ILE A 435 -0.83 0.21 2.53
CA ILE A 435 -2.06 0.06 3.31
C ILE A 435 -3.06 -0.90 2.64
N ILE A 436 -3.08 -0.97 1.31
CA ILE A 436 -3.88 -1.97 0.58
C ILE A 436 -3.36 -3.39 0.85
N MET A 437 -2.04 -3.56 0.94
CA MET A 437 -1.41 -4.86 1.21
C MET A 437 -1.57 -5.31 2.67
N ARG A 438 -1.55 -4.37 3.63
CA ARG A 438 -1.55 -4.63 5.08
C ARG A 438 -2.92 -4.55 5.72
N GLY A 439 -3.68 -3.51 5.42
CA GLY A 439 -4.83 -3.09 6.20
C GLY A 439 -6.04 -3.99 5.98
N ALA A 440 -6.89 -4.13 7.00
CA ALA A 440 -8.19 -4.77 6.86
C ALA A 440 -9.00 -4.03 5.79
N LEU A 441 -9.37 -4.74 4.73
CA LEU A 441 -9.65 -4.13 3.43
C LEU A 441 -10.87 -3.20 3.52
N ASN A 442 -11.89 -3.58 4.30
CA ASN A 442 -13.11 -2.78 4.50
C ASN A 442 -12.86 -1.53 5.38
N ALA A 443 -12.07 -1.63 6.43
CA ALA A 443 -11.65 -0.50 7.27
C ALA A 443 -10.82 0.53 6.49
N VAL A 444 -9.92 0.06 5.63
CA VAL A 444 -9.00 0.95 4.90
C VAL A 444 -9.52 1.42 3.54
N ALA A 445 -10.54 0.75 2.98
CA ALA A 445 -11.12 1.10 1.69
C ALA A 445 -11.47 2.59 1.55
N PRO A 446 -12.20 3.24 2.48
CA PRO A 446 -12.50 4.66 2.34
C PRO A 446 -11.24 5.55 2.28
N ALA A 447 -10.16 5.15 2.94
CA ALA A 447 -8.92 5.93 3.05
C ALA A 447 -8.12 5.98 1.74
N PHE A 448 -8.24 4.99 0.86
CA PHE A 448 -7.57 5.00 -0.45
C PHE A 448 -8.56 5.11 -1.61
N ALA A 449 -9.70 4.39 -1.56
CA ALA A 449 -10.64 4.28 -2.67
C ALA A 449 -11.28 5.62 -3.03
N SER A 450 -11.47 6.53 -2.06
CA SER A 450 -11.95 7.89 -2.30
C SER A 450 -11.03 8.68 -3.26
N GLY A 451 -9.71 8.53 -3.13
CA GLY A 451 -8.74 9.16 -4.02
C GLY A 451 -8.80 8.56 -5.44
N PHE A 452 -8.89 7.23 -5.55
CA PHE A 452 -9.04 6.56 -6.85
C PHE A 452 -10.39 6.89 -7.52
N LEU A 453 -11.47 6.98 -6.76
CA LEU A 453 -12.80 7.35 -7.25
C LEU A 453 -12.80 8.79 -7.77
N ALA A 454 -12.20 9.73 -7.02
CA ALA A 454 -12.06 11.12 -7.47
C ALA A 454 -11.22 11.22 -8.75
N PHE A 455 -10.14 10.45 -8.84
CA PHE A 455 -9.35 10.34 -10.07
C PHE A 455 -10.16 9.76 -11.25
N ALA A 456 -10.91 8.68 -11.01
CA ALA A 456 -11.75 8.05 -12.02
C ALA A 456 -12.85 9.00 -12.53
N LEU A 457 -13.50 9.74 -11.63
CA LEU A 457 -14.48 10.78 -11.96
C LEU A 457 -13.87 11.86 -12.83
N MET A 458 -12.70 12.40 -12.44
CA MET A 458 -11.98 13.40 -13.24
C MET A 458 -11.70 12.87 -14.66
N MET A 459 -11.22 11.64 -14.78
CA MET A 459 -10.91 11.04 -16.09
C MET A 459 -12.17 10.77 -16.91
N PHE A 460 -13.28 10.40 -16.27
CA PHE A 460 -14.59 10.25 -16.92
C PHE A 460 -15.07 11.58 -17.50
N VAL A 461 -14.99 12.68 -16.73
CA VAL A 461 -15.34 14.03 -17.21
C VAL A 461 -14.46 14.44 -18.39
N ARG A 462 -13.14 14.18 -18.31
CA ARG A 462 -12.19 14.50 -19.40
C ARG A 462 -12.55 13.77 -20.69
N ARG A 463 -12.87 12.48 -20.61
CA ARG A 463 -13.16 11.64 -21.79
C ARG A 463 -14.46 12.04 -22.50
N ASN A 464 -15.45 12.49 -21.73
CA ASN A 464 -16.77 12.80 -22.27
C ASN A 464 -16.95 14.28 -22.65
N ASN A 465 -15.89 15.10 -22.64
CA ASN A 465 -15.92 16.52 -23.01
C ASN A 465 -17.11 17.27 -22.39
N PHE A 466 -17.41 17.06 -21.10
CA PHE A 466 -18.33 17.94 -20.37
C PHE A 466 -17.67 19.31 -20.25
N VAL A 467 -17.77 20.10 -21.32
CA VAL A 467 -17.43 21.51 -21.33
C VAL A 467 -18.49 22.16 -20.45
N TRP A 468 -18.06 22.67 -19.29
CA TRP A 468 -18.84 23.68 -18.57
C TRP A 468 -18.96 24.88 -19.51
N THR A 469 -20.01 24.91 -20.32
CA THR A 469 -20.45 26.12 -20.99
C THR A 469 -20.94 27.03 -19.88
N SER A 470 -20.07 27.90 -19.38
CA SER A 470 -20.48 29.06 -18.60
C SER A 470 -21.29 29.94 -19.54
N SER A 471 -22.62 29.82 -19.44
CA SER A 471 -23.57 30.83 -19.91
C SER A 471 -23.34 32.15 -19.18
#